data_AF-A0A7C5WSK6-F1
#
_entry.id   AF-A0A7C5WSK6-F1
#
_cell.length_a   1.000
_cell.length_b   1.000
_cell.length_c   1.000
_cell.angle_alpha   90.00
_cell.angle_beta   90.00
_cell.angle_gamma   90.00
#
_symmetry.space_group_name_H-M   'P 1'
#
loop_
_entity.id
_entity.type
_entity.pdbx_description
1 polymer ?
#
loop_
_entity_poly.entity_id
_entity_poly.type
_entity_poly.pdbx_seq_one_letter_code
_entity_poly.pdbx_strand_id
1 'polypeptide(L)'
;MREISNSAWLNTLLEVLREEFEPNGVVVLVSEFKYYVNLLLREYADLLRNVVRLVAEGELEKALSLLLSDYSYLRGKWLVFTRASTVPRLFKDTVSMLEECGIAYQAKITSDPAEYQNNARTPVIVYTPSTLAPKYIVEILRVLLEIRDKYALREKLYFKPDLFTKKNIYSRSGEIKSYIYLYY
;
A
#
# COMPACT_ATOMS: atom_id res chain seq x y z
N MET A 1 19.82 14.39 16.03
CA MET A 1 18.44 13.87 16.11
C MET A 1 18.52 12.35 15.97
N ARG A 2 18.15 11.56 16.98
CA ARG A 2 18.36 10.09 16.93
C ARG A 2 17.48 9.49 15.83
N GLU A 3 18.12 8.85 14.85
CA GLU A 3 17.44 8.04 13.87
C GLU A 3 16.64 6.93 14.56
N ILE A 4 15.31 6.96 14.43
CA ILE A 4 14.40 5.92 14.94
C ILE A 4 14.54 4.62 14.12
N SER A 5 15.33 4.65 13.03
CA SER A 5 15.62 3.55 12.10
C SER A 5 16.21 2.30 12.77
N ASN A 6 16.78 2.43 13.98
CA ASN A 6 17.37 1.34 14.77
C ASN A 6 16.65 1.05 16.10
N SER A 7 15.39 1.46 16.23
CA SER A 7 14.60 1.11 17.40
C SER A 7 14.18 -0.36 17.40
N ALA A 8 14.27 -1.03 18.56
CA ALA A 8 13.95 -2.45 18.70
C ALA A 8 12.53 -2.78 18.21
N TRP A 9 11.55 -1.92 18.56
CA TRP A 9 10.15 -2.11 18.16
C TRP A 9 9.95 -2.06 16.63
N LEU A 10 10.73 -1.26 15.90
CA LEU A 10 10.63 -1.18 14.44
C LEU A 10 11.15 -2.45 13.77
N ASN A 11 12.18 -3.07 14.35
CA ASN A 11 12.67 -4.37 13.88
C ASN A 11 11.62 -5.47 14.18
N THR A 12 11.00 -5.46 15.37
CA THR A 12 9.89 -6.37 15.69
C THR A 12 8.70 -6.19 14.73
N LEU A 13 8.31 -4.96 14.42
CA LEU A 13 7.25 -4.71 13.43
C LEU A 13 7.61 -5.25 12.05
N LEU A 14 8.87 -5.07 11.62
CA LEU A 14 9.36 -5.62 10.36
C LEU A 14 9.32 -7.15 10.34
N GLU A 15 9.68 -7.80 11.44
CA GLU A 15 9.62 -9.26 11.58
C GLU A 15 8.17 -9.75 11.45
N VAL A 16 7.24 -9.16 12.21
CA VAL A 16 5.80 -9.49 12.12
C VAL A 16 5.28 -9.31 10.69
N LEU A 17 5.60 -8.20 10.03
CA LEU A 17 5.16 -7.98 8.65
C LEU A 17 5.76 -8.99 7.68
N ARG A 18 7.02 -9.38 7.86
CA ARG A 18 7.67 -10.39 7.01
C ARG A 18 7.06 -11.77 7.20
N GLU A 19 6.78 -12.17 8.44
CA GLU A 19 6.12 -13.44 8.76
C GLU A 19 4.75 -13.55 8.08
N GLU A 20 4.02 -12.44 7.94
CA GLU A 20 2.74 -12.39 7.24
C GLU A 20 2.89 -12.31 5.70
N PHE A 21 3.88 -11.55 5.21
CA PHE A 21 3.99 -11.23 3.78
C PHE A 21 4.82 -12.22 2.97
N GLU A 22 5.95 -12.70 3.50
CA GLU A 22 6.89 -13.54 2.74
C GLU A 22 6.28 -14.90 2.33
N PRO A 23 5.47 -15.60 3.16
CA PRO A 23 4.77 -16.81 2.72
C PRO A 23 3.80 -16.58 1.56
N ASN A 24 3.34 -15.34 1.36
CA ASN A 24 2.47 -14.93 0.26
C ASN A 24 3.27 -14.33 -0.92
N GLY A 25 4.59 -14.46 -0.94
CA GLY A 25 5.48 -13.97 -1.99
C GLY A 25 5.67 -12.44 -2.00
N VAL A 26 5.24 -11.74 -0.95
CA VAL A 26 5.38 -10.29 -0.82
C VAL A 26 6.69 -9.96 -0.14
N VAL A 27 7.55 -9.24 -0.84
CA VAL A 27 8.83 -8.78 -0.30
C VAL A 27 8.65 -7.43 0.38
N VAL A 28 9.04 -7.37 1.66
CA VAL A 28 9.12 -6.12 2.44
C VAL A 28 10.45 -5.43 2.18
N LEU A 29 10.40 -4.23 1.61
CA LEU A 29 11.60 -3.41 1.40
C LEU A 29 11.97 -2.67 2.68
N VAL A 30 12.94 -3.23 3.42
CA VAL A 30 13.31 -2.75 4.77
C VAL A 30 13.65 -1.26 4.79
N SER A 31 14.53 -0.80 3.90
CA SER A 31 14.98 0.60 3.89
C SER A 31 13.82 1.57 3.63
N GLU A 32 13.01 1.29 2.63
CA GLU A 32 11.82 2.05 2.27
C GLU A 32 10.75 2.01 3.37
N PHE A 33 10.54 0.86 4.00
CA PHE A 33 9.59 0.71 5.10
C PHE A 33 10.04 1.50 6.33
N LYS A 34 11.31 1.40 6.73
CA LYS A 34 11.87 2.20 7.83
C LYS A 34 11.75 3.69 7.55
N TYR A 35 12.02 4.11 6.31
CA TYR A 35 11.82 5.49 5.87
C TYR A 35 10.36 5.93 5.98
N TYR A 36 9.42 5.09 5.53
CA TYR A 36 7.98 5.34 5.67
C TYR A 36 7.54 5.50 7.13
N VAL A 37 7.97 4.61 8.02
CA VAL A 37 7.66 4.71 9.45
C VAL A 37 8.26 5.97 10.07
N ASN A 38 9.49 6.34 9.70
CA ASN A 38 10.09 7.59 10.14
C ASN A 38 9.30 8.81 9.68
N LEU A 39 8.77 8.81 8.46
CA LEU A 39 7.87 9.87 7.99
C LEU A 39 6.56 9.90 8.79
N LEU A 40 5.94 8.74 9.04
CA LEU A 40 4.74 8.66 9.87
C LEU A 40 4.98 9.27 11.26
N LEU A 41 6.08 8.92 11.91
CA LEU A 41 6.42 9.41 13.23
C LEU A 41 6.73 10.90 13.24
N ARG A 42 7.34 11.45 12.18
CA ARG A 42 7.61 12.89 12.09
C ARG A 42 6.34 13.72 11.90
N GLU A 43 5.46 13.24 11.04
CA GLU A 43 4.27 13.99 10.62
C GLU A 43 3.08 13.78 11.57
N TYR A 44 3.04 12.64 12.26
CA TYR A 44 1.88 12.20 13.05
C TYR A 44 2.28 11.70 14.44
N ALA A 45 3.40 12.22 14.98
CA ALA A 45 3.91 11.85 16.31
C ALA A 45 2.83 11.91 17.39
N ASP A 46 2.06 13.00 17.41
CA ASP A 46 1.10 13.28 18.48
C ASP A 46 -0.11 12.37 18.38
N LEU A 47 -0.52 12.06 17.15
CA LEU A 47 -1.61 11.15 16.91
C LEU A 47 -1.23 9.70 17.24
N LEU A 48 -0.04 9.26 16.82
CA LEU A 48 0.47 7.94 17.19
C LEU A 48 0.66 7.82 18.71
N ARG A 49 1.10 8.89 19.38
CA ARG A 49 1.16 8.96 20.85
C ARG A 49 -0.24 8.81 21.47
N ASN A 50 -1.25 9.47 20.93
CA ASN A 50 -2.63 9.35 21.40
C ASN A 50 -3.20 7.95 21.19
N VAL A 51 -2.93 7.31 20.05
CA VAL A 51 -3.34 5.92 19.78
C VAL A 51 -2.67 4.97 20.77
N VAL A 52 -1.36 5.07 20.97
CA VAL A 52 -0.64 4.23 21.95
C VAL A 52 -1.18 4.43 23.36
N ARG A 53 -1.44 5.68 23.75
CA ARG A 53 -2.05 5.99 25.06
C ARG A 53 -3.42 5.31 25.21
N LEU A 54 -4.31 5.48 24.22
CA LEU A 54 -5.65 4.88 24.25
C LEU A 54 -5.58 3.34 24.32
N VAL A 55 -4.68 2.71 23.56
CA VAL A 55 -4.47 1.26 23.63
C VAL A 55 -3.97 0.84 25.02
N ALA A 56 -3.01 1.57 25.59
CA ALA A 56 -2.50 1.30 26.94
C ALA A 56 -3.57 1.49 28.03
N GLU A 57 -4.53 2.39 27.81
CA GLU A 57 -5.69 2.62 28.67
C GLU A 57 -6.82 1.60 28.46
N GLY A 58 -6.67 0.65 27.52
CA GLY A 58 -7.69 -0.35 27.18
C GLY A 58 -8.83 0.16 26.28
N GLU A 59 -8.71 1.40 25.78
CA GLU A 59 -9.71 2.11 24.97
C GLU A 59 -9.55 1.76 23.47
N LEU A 60 -9.56 0.47 23.14
CA LEU A 60 -9.24 -0.03 21.80
C LEU A 60 -10.18 0.53 20.72
N GLU A 61 -11.49 0.63 20.98
CA GLU A 61 -12.43 1.17 19.99
C GLU A 61 -12.20 2.65 19.69
N LYS A 62 -11.83 3.45 20.70
CA LYS A 62 -11.48 4.86 20.50
C LYS A 62 -10.16 4.99 19.75
N ALA A 63 -9.18 4.14 20.07
CA ALA A 63 -7.92 4.07 19.34
C ALA A 63 -8.16 3.72 17.86
N LEU A 64 -9.01 2.73 17.59
CA LEU A 64 -9.41 2.32 16.24
C LEU A 64 -10.19 3.42 15.51
N SER A 65 -11.15 4.07 16.18
CA SER A 65 -11.91 5.18 15.61
C SER A 65 -10.99 6.34 15.22
N LEU A 66 -10.06 6.71 16.11
CA LEU A 66 -9.03 7.72 15.84
C LEU A 66 -8.10 7.30 14.69
N LEU A 67 -7.75 6.01 14.61
CA LEU A 67 -7.01 5.41 13.49
C LEU A 67 -7.80 5.35 12.18
N LEU A 68 -9.13 5.46 12.19
CA LEU A 68 -9.98 5.34 11.00
C LEU A 68 -10.46 6.71 10.49
N SER A 69 -10.61 7.70 11.36
CA SER A 69 -11.19 9.01 11.02
C SER A 69 -10.25 9.97 10.29
N ASP A 70 -8.93 9.87 10.49
CA ASP A 70 -7.96 10.88 10.01
C ASP A 70 -6.87 10.32 9.07
N TYR A 71 -6.81 9.00 8.90
CA TYR A 71 -5.61 8.27 8.49
C TYR A 71 -5.42 8.06 6.99
N SER A 72 -5.68 9.10 6.21
CA SER A 72 -5.38 9.12 4.77
C SER A 72 -3.92 8.80 4.41
N TYR A 73 -2.99 8.83 5.38
CA TYR A 73 -1.55 8.56 5.26
C TYR A 73 -1.12 7.15 5.69
N LEU A 74 -1.97 6.41 6.42
CA LEU A 74 -1.79 4.96 6.57
C LEU A 74 -2.32 4.21 5.35
N ARG A 75 -3.17 4.82 4.51
CA ARG A 75 -3.60 4.20 3.26
C ARG A 75 -2.41 3.86 2.35
N GLY A 76 -2.58 2.79 1.59
CA GLY A 76 -1.65 2.39 0.54
C GLY A 76 -2.39 1.82 -0.66
N LYS A 77 -1.66 1.52 -1.72
CA LYS A 77 -2.23 1.01 -2.95
C LYS A 77 -1.30 0.05 -3.68
N TRP A 78 -1.87 -1.02 -4.19
CA TRP A 78 -1.24 -1.84 -5.21
C TRP A 78 -1.35 -1.16 -6.57
N LEU A 79 -0.27 -1.23 -7.34
CA LEU A 79 -0.16 -0.71 -8.70
C LEU A 79 0.07 -1.88 -9.65
N VAL A 80 -0.88 -2.10 -10.56
CA VAL A 80 -0.78 -3.10 -11.64
C VAL A 80 -0.67 -2.35 -12.96
N PHE A 81 0.51 -2.38 -13.58
CA PHE A 81 0.72 -1.71 -14.85
C PHE A 81 0.28 -2.61 -15.99
N THR A 82 -0.40 -2.08 -17.00
CA THR A 82 -0.74 -2.79 -18.24
C THR A 82 -0.69 -1.84 -19.44
N ARG A 83 -0.91 -2.34 -20.66
CA ARG A 83 -1.07 -1.48 -21.83
C ARG A 83 -2.36 -0.67 -21.68
N ALA A 84 -2.34 0.60 -22.08
CA ALA A 84 -3.50 1.48 -21.96
C ALA A 84 -4.80 0.90 -22.56
N SER A 85 -4.72 0.17 -23.69
CA SER A 85 -5.87 -0.50 -24.32
C SER A 85 -6.47 -1.64 -23.49
N THR A 86 -5.74 -2.17 -22.50
CA THR A 86 -6.20 -3.23 -21.60
C THR A 86 -6.80 -2.67 -20.31
N VAL A 87 -6.44 -1.44 -19.92
CA VAL A 87 -6.82 -0.84 -18.63
C VAL A 87 -8.32 -0.89 -18.34
N PRO A 88 -9.24 -0.49 -19.23
CA PRO A 88 -10.67 -0.46 -18.89
C PRO A 88 -11.24 -1.85 -18.56
N ARG A 89 -10.84 -2.87 -19.32
CA ARG A 89 -11.29 -4.26 -19.11
C ARG A 89 -10.68 -4.85 -17.83
N LEU A 90 -9.38 -4.65 -17.64
CA LEU A 90 -8.69 -5.12 -16.44
C LEU A 90 -9.27 -4.48 -15.18
N PHE A 91 -9.52 -3.16 -15.22
CA PHE A 91 -10.13 -2.42 -14.11
C PHE A 91 -11.53 -2.94 -13.77
N LYS A 92 -12.39 -3.12 -14.79
CA LYS A 92 -13.74 -3.66 -14.58
C LYS A 92 -13.69 -5.02 -13.88
N ASP A 93 -12.90 -5.95 -14.43
CA ASP A 93 -12.80 -7.31 -13.87
C ASP A 93 -12.21 -7.29 -12.45
N THR A 94 -11.25 -6.42 -12.20
CA THR A 94 -10.66 -6.24 -10.86
C THR A 94 -11.71 -5.76 -9.86
N VAL A 95 -12.50 -4.73 -10.21
CA VAL A 95 -13.56 -4.22 -9.33
C VAL A 95 -14.61 -5.29 -9.05
N SER A 96 -15.11 -5.97 -10.09
CA SER A 96 -16.10 -7.04 -9.91
C SER A 96 -15.60 -8.15 -9.00
N MET A 97 -14.33 -8.58 -9.16
CA MET A 97 -13.79 -9.65 -8.33
C MET A 97 -13.53 -9.20 -6.89
N LEU A 98 -13.12 -7.95 -6.67
CA LEU A 98 -13.02 -7.38 -5.32
C LEU A 98 -14.39 -7.33 -4.62
N GLU A 99 -15.45 -7.01 -5.35
CA GLU A 99 -16.83 -7.00 -4.85
C GLU A 99 -17.31 -8.42 -4.51
N GLU A 100 -17.10 -9.38 -5.40
CA GLU A 100 -17.44 -10.80 -5.19
C GLU A 100 -16.74 -11.41 -3.97
N CYS A 101 -15.48 -11.02 -3.73
CA CYS A 101 -14.72 -11.44 -2.56
C CYS A 101 -15.08 -10.67 -1.27
N GLY A 102 -15.94 -9.66 -1.32
CA GLY A 102 -16.33 -8.86 -0.15
C GLY A 102 -15.20 -7.98 0.41
N ILE A 103 -14.17 -7.70 -0.39
CA ILE A 103 -12.99 -6.91 -0.01
C ILE A 103 -12.85 -5.64 -0.86
N ALA A 104 -13.91 -5.21 -1.53
CA ALA A 104 -13.93 -3.94 -2.24
C ALA A 104 -13.79 -2.76 -1.26
N TYR A 105 -12.80 -1.91 -1.49
CA TYR A 105 -12.61 -0.65 -0.75
C TYR A 105 -12.59 0.54 -1.70
N GLN A 106 -11.57 0.62 -2.55
CA GLN A 106 -11.44 1.68 -3.55
C GLN A 106 -10.46 1.25 -4.64
N ALA A 107 -10.78 1.57 -5.89
CA ALA A 107 -9.87 1.40 -7.02
C ALA A 107 -10.01 2.59 -7.98
N LYS A 108 -8.96 2.87 -8.76
CA LYS A 108 -8.99 3.93 -9.78
C LYS A 108 -8.10 3.63 -10.98
N ILE A 109 -8.43 4.31 -12.07
CA ILE A 109 -7.63 4.42 -13.29
C ILE A 109 -7.50 5.89 -13.67
N THR A 110 -6.54 6.22 -14.54
CA THR A 110 -6.43 7.57 -15.10
C THR A 110 -7.61 7.85 -16.04
N SER A 111 -8.08 9.10 -16.02
CA SER A 111 -9.03 9.63 -17.00
C SER A 111 -8.34 10.55 -18.03
N ASP A 112 -7.02 10.73 -17.94
CA ASP A 112 -6.27 11.59 -18.86
C ASP A 112 -6.12 10.90 -20.23
N PRO A 113 -6.70 11.45 -21.31
CA PRO A 113 -6.59 10.88 -22.65
C PRO A 113 -5.14 10.72 -23.13
N ALA A 114 -4.22 11.58 -22.67
CA ALA A 114 -2.81 11.52 -23.07
C ALA A 114 -2.13 10.23 -22.59
N GLU A 115 -2.53 9.70 -21.44
CA GLU A 115 -2.04 8.41 -20.92
C GLU A 115 -2.50 7.21 -21.76
N TYR A 116 -3.54 7.37 -22.59
CA TYR A 116 -4.05 6.31 -23.46
C TYR A 116 -3.47 6.32 -24.89
N GLN A 117 -2.82 7.39 -25.31
CA GLN A 117 -2.42 7.58 -26.72
C GLN A 117 -1.00 7.07 -27.06
N ASN A 118 -0.14 6.86 -26.07
CA ASN A 118 1.31 6.67 -26.31
C ASN A 118 1.84 5.24 -26.08
N ASN A 119 0.99 4.20 -26.17
CA ASN A 119 1.36 2.83 -25.74
C ASN A 119 1.96 2.79 -24.32
N ALA A 120 1.63 3.79 -23.51
CA ALA A 120 2.15 3.93 -22.17
C ALA A 120 1.68 2.76 -21.31
N ARG A 121 2.53 2.36 -20.37
CA ARG A 121 2.14 1.45 -19.30
C ARG A 121 1.36 2.25 -18.27
N THR A 122 0.06 2.02 -18.21
CA THR A 122 -0.87 2.76 -17.36
C THR A 122 -1.27 1.87 -16.19
N PRO A 123 -1.26 2.38 -14.95
CA PRO A 123 -1.60 1.59 -13.78
C PRO A 123 -3.11 1.48 -13.59
N VAL A 124 -3.57 0.27 -13.26
CA VAL A 124 -4.74 0.06 -12.42
C VAL A 124 -4.30 0.13 -10.97
N ILE A 125 -5.00 0.93 -10.18
CA ILE A 125 -4.64 1.24 -8.79
C ILE A 125 -5.73 0.69 -7.88
N VAL A 126 -5.36 -0.21 -6.96
CA VAL A 126 -6.28 -0.75 -5.94
C VAL A 126 -5.80 -0.35 -4.57
N TYR A 127 -6.66 0.33 -3.81
CA TYR A 127 -6.34 0.87 -2.50
C TYR A 127 -6.59 -0.14 -1.39
N THR A 128 -5.85 0.05 -0.31
CA THR A 128 -6.01 -0.59 0.99
C THR A 128 -6.26 0.49 2.03
N PRO A 129 -7.09 0.20 3.06
CA PRO A 129 -7.37 1.15 4.13
C PRO A 129 -6.13 1.40 5.00
N SER A 130 -5.19 0.46 5.06
CA SER A 130 -3.95 0.59 5.82
C SER A 130 -2.79 -0.19 5.19
N THR A 131 -1.60 0.41 5.20
CA THR A 131 -0.30 -0.19 4.84
C THR A 131 0.18 -1.20 5.89
N LEU A 132 -0.45 -1.21 7.06
CA LEU A 132 -0.17 -2.09 8.20
C LEU A 132 -1.31 -3.08 8.45
N ALA A 133 -2.10 -3.42 7.42
CA ALA A 133 -3.13 -4.46 7.47
C ALA A 133 -2.74 -5.65 6.57
N PRO A 134 -1.83 -6.55 7.02
CA PRO A 134 -1.23 -7.57 6.16
C PRO A 134 -2.25 -8.47 5.48
N LYS A 135 -3.23 -8.96 6.26
CA LYS A 135 -4.33 -9.79 5.74
C LYS A 135 -5.03 -9.15 4.55
N TYR A 136 -5.44 -7.89 4.68
CA TYR A 136 -6.16 -7.18 3.63
C TYR A 136 -5.29 -6.90 2.40
N ILE A 137 -4.02 -6.57 2.63
CA ILE A 137 -3.02 -6.36 1.57
C ILE A 137 -2.82 -7.65 0.76
N VAL A 138 -2.73 -8.79 1.43
CA VAL A 138 -2.57 -10.11 0.82
C VAL A 138 -3.84 -10.56 0.10
N GLU A 139 -5.02 -10.34 0.68
CA GLU A 139 -6.30 -10.67 0.04
C GLU A 139 -6.49 -9.91 -1.29
N ILE A 140 -6.22 -8.60 -1.30
CA ILE A 140 -6.23 -7.82 -2.54
C ILE A 140 -5.15 -8.32 -3.51
N LEU A 141 -3.95 -8.65 -3.02
CA LEU A 141 -2.90 -9.16 -3.89
C LEU A 141 -3.37 -10.45 -4.59
N ARG A 142 -3.98 -11.41 -3.89
CA ARG A 142 -4.49 -12.66 -4.49
C ARG A 142 -5.46 -12.37 -5.63
N VAL A 143 -6.39 -11.44 -5.42
CA VAL A 143 -7.29 -10.97 -6.48
C VAL A 143 -6.51 -10.43 -7.67
N LEU A 144 -5.52 -9.57 -7.42
CA LEU A 144 -4.70 -9.02 -8.49
C LEU A 144 -3.86 -10.07 -9.22
N LEU A 145 -3.46 -11.16 -8.57
CA LEU A 145 -2.72 -12.26 -9.21
C LEU A 145 -3.62 -13.08 -10.14
N GLU A 146 -4.85 -13.39 -9.74
CA GLU A 146 -5.80 -14.07 -10.63
C GLU A 146 -6.11 -13.22 -11.87
N ILE A 147 -6.29 -11.90 -11.68
CA ILE A 147 -6.44 -10.96 -12.80
C ILE A 147 -5.16 -10.90 -13.64
N ARG A 148 -3.99 -10.87 -13.01
CA ARG A 148 -2.68 -10.88 -13.69
C ARG A 148 -2.58 -12.08 -14.63
N ASP A 149 -2.94 -13.26 -14.14
CA ASP A 149 -2.88 -14.51 -14.89
C ASP A 149 -3.91 -14.53 -16.02
N LYS A 150 -5.16 -14.10 -15.75
CA LYS A 150 -6.22 -13.95 -16.77
C LYS A 150 -5.79 -13.09 -17.95
N TYR A 151 -5.02 -12.03 -17.69
CA TYR A 151 -4.54 -11.09 -18.71
C TYR A 151 -3.10 -11.38 -19.18
N ALA A 152 -2.50 -12.50 -18.76
CA ALA A 152 -1.13 -12.90 -19.05
C ALA A 152 -0.08 -11.79 -18.80
N LEU A 153 -0.30 -11.00 -17.75
CA LEU A 153 0.62 -9.95 -17.33
C LEU A 153 1.81 -10.59 -16.60
N ARG A 154 3.02 -10.06 -16.84
CA ARG A 154 4.27 -10.60 -16.24
C ARG A 154 5.01 -9.58 -15.39
N GLU A 155 4.44 -8.40 -15.26
CA GLU A 155 5.06 -7.31 -14.53
C GLU A 155 4.85 -7.45 -13.03
N LYS A 156 5.84 -6.95 -12.29
CA LYS A 156 5.80 -6.87 -10.84
C LYS A 156 4.66 -5.97 -10.37
N LEU A 157 4.13 -6.27 -9.19
CA LEU A 157 3.15 -5.45 -8.50
C LEU A 157 3.85 -4.65 -7.41
N TYR A 158 3.51 -3.38 -7.31
CA TYR A 158 4.15 -2.45 -6.37
C TYR A 158 3.14 -1.93 -5.37
N PHE A 159 3.44 -2.02 -4.08
CA PHE A 159 2.61 -1.43 -3.04
C PHE A 159 3.19 -0.09 -2.58
N LYS A 160 2.46 1.00 -2.85
CA LYS A 160 2.88 2.37 -2.55
C LYS A 160 2.03 2.97 -1.42
N PRO A 161 2.64 3.48 -0.34
CA PRO A 161 1.91 4.28 0.66
C PRO A 161 1.41 5.60 0.07
N ASP A 162 0.23 6.05 0.48
CA ASP A 162 -0.29 7.36 0.07
C ASP A 162 0.57 8.50 0.61
N LEU A 163 1.20 8.32 1.77
CA LEU A 163 2.14 9.30 2.33
C LEU A 163 3.30 9.60 1.37
N PHE A 164 3.79 8.61 0.62
CA PHE A 164 4.82 8.85 -0.39
C PHE A 164 4.31 9.72 -1.53
N THR A 165 3.07 9.52 -1.98
CA THR A 165 2.43 10.43 -2.95
C THR A 165 2.34 11.85 -2.40
N LYS A 166 1.89 12.02 -1.15
CA LYS A 166 1.76 13.35 -0.50
C LYS A 166 3.11 14.07 -0.33
N LYS A 167 4.19 13.31 -0.14
CA LYS A 167 5.56 13.83 -0.01
C LYS A 167 6.30 13.92 -1.35
N ASN A 168 5.59 13.78 -2.47
CA ASN A 168 6.15 13.82 -3.82
C ASN A 168 7.29 12.82 -4.06
N ILE A 169 7.25 11.66 -3.39
CA ILE A 169 8.21 10.57 -3.56
C ILE A 169 7.73 9.70 -4.72
N TYR A 170 8.42 9.79 -5.85
CA TYR A 170 8.16 9.07 -7.09
C TYR A 170 9.44 8.37 -7.57
N SER A 171 9.35 7.46 -8.54
CA SER A 171 10.49 6.70 -9.04
C SER A 171 11.67 7.54 -9.56
N ARG A 172 11.45 8.84 -9.82
CA ARG A 172 12.48 9.78 -10.31
C ARG A 172 13.00 10.74 -9.23
N SER A 173 12.51 10.66 -7.99
CA SER A 173 12.73 11.71 -6.98
C SER A 173 13.89 11.44 -5.99
N GLY A 174 14.68 10.38 -6.14
CA GLY A 174 15.88 10.18 -5.30
C GLY A 174 16.27 8.73 -5.01
N GLU A 175 17.03 8.55 -3.93
CA GLU A 175 17.66 7.29 -3.49
C GLU A 175 16.66 6.24 -2.94
N ILE A 176 15.46 6.66 -2.52
CA ILE A 176 14.41 5.81 -1.94
C ILE A 176 13.42 5.38 -3.03
N LYS A 177 13.08 4.08 -3.11
CA LYS A 177 12.00 3.63 -4.00
C LYS A 177 10.64 4.15 -3.51
N SER A 178 9.76 4.44 -4.46
CA SER A 178 8.41 4.97 -4.13
C SER A 178 7.38 3.91 -3.69
N TYR A 179 7.82 2.72 -3.29
CA TYR A 179 6.98 1.60 -2.84
C TYR A 179 7.67 0.87 -1.68
N ILE A 180 6.89 0.25 -0.79
CA ILE A 180 7.40 -0.43 0.40
C ILE A 180 7.25 -1.96 0.33
N TYR A 181 6.29 -2.46 -0.45
CA TYR A 181 6.13 -3.90 -0.70
C TYR A 181 6.17 -4.18 -2.20
N LEU A 182 6.65 -5.37 -2.55
CA LEU A 182 6.87 -5.80 -3.93
C LEU A 182 6.45 -7.26 -4.10
N TYR A 183 5.73 -7.57 -5.19
CA TYR A 183 5.47 -8.94 -5.62
C TYR A 183 6.02 -9.15 -7.04
N TYR A 184 6.58 -10.33 -7.31
CA TYR A 184 7.28 -10.65 -8.55
C TYR A 184 6.41 -11.30 -9.63
#